data_AF-A0A529FBD9-F1
#
_entry.id   AF-A0A529FBD9-F1
#
_cell.length_a   1.000
_cell.length_b   1.000
_cell.length_c   1.000
_cell.angle_alpha   90.00
_cell.angle_beta   90.00
_cell.angle_gamma   90.00
#
_symmetry.space_group_name_H-M   'P 1'
#
loop_
_entity.id
_entity.type
_entity.pdbx_description
1 polymer ?
#
loop_
_entity_poly.entity_id
_entity_poly.type
_entity_poly.pdbx_seq_one_letter_code
_entity_poly.pdbx_strand_id
1 'polypeptide(L)' 'ITHGVLSGGAVARISSSKLQELVITDSIQPTQAVLDAPNIRVISIADLMGEAISRTATEESVSSLFD' A
#
# COMPACT_ATOMS: atom_id res chain seq x y z
N ILE A 1 6.36 -1.62 -2.50
CA ILE A 1 6.18 -2.80 -1.63
C ILE A 1 4.69 -2.96 -1.38
N THR A 2 4.11 -4.15 -1.52
CA THR A 2 2.66 -4.32 -1.31
C THR A 2 2.30 -4.06 0.16
N HIS A 3 2.93 -4.76 1.10
CA HIS A 3 2.58 -4.65 2.53
C HIS A 3 3.60 -3.82 3.31
N GLY A 4 3.24 -2.60 3.70
CA GLY A 4 4.09 -1.69 4.45
C GLY A 4 4.15 -1.96 5.96
N VAL A 5 4.62 -3.12 6.40
CA VAL A 5 4.71 -3.49 7.84
C VAL A 5 5.57 -2.50 8.64
N LEU A 6 6.72 -2.10 8.07
CA LEU A 6 7.62 -1.05 8.57
C LEU A 6 7.89 -1.07 10.10
N SER A 7 8.13 -2.26 10.66
CA SER A 7 8.29 -2.45 12.10
C SER A 7 9.62 -1.93 12.66
N GLY A 8 9.63 -1.68 13.97
CA GLY A 8 10.81 -1.18 14.68
C GLY A 8 11.31 0.16 14.11
N GLY A 9 12.62 0.32 13.97
CA GLY A 9 13.23 1.53 13.41
C GLY A 9 13.16 1.67 11.89
N ALA A 10 12.30 0.92 11.18
CA ALA A 10 12.28 0.92 9.72
C ALA A 10 11.99 2.31 9.12
N VAL A 11 10.98 3.02 9.64
CA VAL A 11 10.62 4.37 9.17
C VAL A 11 11.80 5.32 9.31
N ALA A 12 12.47 5.35 10.47
CA ALA A 12 13.63 6.20 10.69
C ALA A 12 14.77 5.90 9.71
N ARG A 13 15.07 4.62 9.45
CA ARG A 13 16.09 4.22 8.48
C ARG A 13 15.75 4.66 7.06
N ILE A 14 14.48 4.57 6.66
CA ILE A 14 14.02 4.99 5.35
C ILE A 14 14.12 6.50 5.23
N SER A 15 13.61 7.25 6.21
CA SER A 15 13.68 8.72 6.24
C SER A 15 15.12 9.24 6.21
N SER A 16 16.08 8.53 6.81
CA SER A 16 17.51 8.89 6.77
C SER A 16 18.28 8.34 5.56
N SER A 17 17.62 7.59 4.67
CA SER A 17 18.29 6.92 3.56
C SER A 17 18.47 7.82 2.35
N LYS A 18 19.16 7.29 1.32
CA LYS A 18 19.27 7.92 0.00
C LYS A 18 18.10 7.58 -0.93
N LEU A 19 17.06 6.89 -0.45
CA LEU A 19 15.87 6.59 -1.25
C LEU A 19 15.15 7.88 -1.60
N GLN A 20 14.90 8.06 -2.89
CA GLN A 20 14.07 9.17 -3.38
C GLN A 20 12.62 9.00 -2.94
N GLU A 21 12.06 7.81 -3.11
CA GLU A 21 10.70 7.47 -2.70
C GLU A 21 10.58 5.97 -2.45
N LEU A 22 9.84 5.61 -1.39
CA LEU A 22 9.35 4.26 -1.14
C LEU A 22 7.82 4.27 -1.25
N VAL A 23 7.30 3.59 -2.28
CA VAL A 23 5.86 3.45 -2.47
C VAL A 23 5.35 2.17 -1.80
N ILE A 24 4.32 2.30 -0.96
CA ILE A 24 3.62 1.20 -0.29
C ILE A 24 2.11 1.25 -0.53
N THR A 25 1.39 0.13 -0.41
CA THR A 25 -0.08 0.18 -0.40
C THR A 25 -0.63 0.37 1.01
N ASP A 26 -1.87 0.83 1.11
CA ASP A 26 -2.66 0.90 2.34
C ASP A 26 -3.23 -0.45 2.81
N SER A 27 -2.70 -1.58 2.29
CA SER A 27 -3.08 -2.93 2.73
C SER A 27 -2.85 -3.19 4.23
N ILE A 28 -1.99 -2.38 4.86
CA ILE A 28 -1.86 -2.24 6.31
C ILE A 28 -2.05 -0.77 6.62
N GLN A 29 -2.86 -0.45 7.64
CA GLN A 29 -3.09 0.92 8.05
C GLN A 29 -1.76 1.61 8.41
N PRO A 30 -1.36 2.67 7.69
CA PRO A 30 -0.11 3.36 7.96
C PRO A 30 -0.17 4.06 9.32
N THR A 31 0.92 3.99 10.07
CA THR A 31 1.06 4.76 11.31
C THR A 31 1.35 6.23 11.00
N GLN A 32 1.17 7.12 11.97
CA GLN A 32 1.48 8.53 11.78
C GLN A 32 2.94 8.76 11.36
N ALA A 33 3.88 7.98 11.93
CA ALA A 33 5.29 8.05 11.54
C ALA A 33 5.53 7.74 10.05
N VAL A 34 4.74 6.83 9.47
CA VAL A 34 4.80 6.50 8.04
C VAL A 34 4.25 7.66 7.20
N LEU A 35 3.15 8.27 7.63
CA LEU A 35 2.53 9.40 6.94
C LEU A 35 3.40 10.67 6.98
N ASP A 36 4.17 10.85 8.06
CA ASP A 36 5.07 12.00 8.24
C ASP A 36 6.43 11.81 7.55
N ALA A 37 6.75 10.60 7.07
CA ALA A 37 8.03 10.33 6.43
C ALA A 37 8.07 10.95 5.02
N PRO A 38 9.04 11.84 4.72
CA PRO A 38 9.03 12.64 3.49
C PRO A 38 9.27 11.82 2.21
N ASN A 39 9.81 10.61 2.35
CA ASN A 39 10.14 9.73 1.24
C ASN A 39 9.34 8.42 1.30
N ILE A 40 8.22 8.38 2.01
CA ILE A 40 7.27 7.26 1.94
C ILE A 40 5.96 7.76 1.36
N ARG A 41 5.49 7.10 0.30
CA ARG A 41 4.20 7.40 -0.33
C ARG A 41 3.28 6.19 -0.22
N VAL A 42 2.07 6.42 0.29
CA VAL A 42 1.02 5.40 0.39
C VAL A 42 0.08 5.53 -0.81
N ILE A 43 -0.20 4.42 -1.48
CA ILE A 43 -1.22 4.32 -2.54
C ILE A 43 -2.37 3.44 -2.06
N SER A 44 -3.59 3.82 -2.40
CA SER A 44 -4.74 3.00 -2.03
C SER A 44 -4.92 1.80 -2.94
N ILE A 45 -5.30 0.67 -2.36
CA ILE A 45 -5.82 -0.50 -3.09
C ILE A 45 -7.34 -0.65 -2.95
N ALA A 46 -8.04 0.34 -2.37
CA ALA A 46 -9.47 0.27 -2.11
C ALA A 46 -10.29 -0.02 -3.37
N ASP A 47 -10.00 0.64 -4.48
CA ASP A 47 -10.73 0.43 -5.75
C ASP A 47 -10.56 -1.00 -6.28
N LEU A 48 -9.33 -1.52 -6.26
CA LEU A 48 -9.04 -2.90 -6.67
C LEU A 48 -9.78 -3.92 -5.79
N MET A 49 -9.77 -3.70 -4.47
CA MET A 49 -10.44 -4.57 -3.51
C MET A 49 -11.97 -4.49 -3.64
N GLY A 50 -12.52 -3.29 -3.83
CA GLY A 50 -13.95 -3.06 -4.03
C GLY A 50 -14.45 -3.74 -5.29
N GLU A 51 -13.72 -3.62 -6.38
CA GLU A 51 -14.07 -4.26 -7.66
C GLU A 51 -13.96 -5.79 -7.58
N ALA A 52 -12.93 -6.33 -6.92
CA ALA A 52 -12.82 -7.77 -6.70
C ALA A 52 -14.00 -8.32 -5.87
N ILE A 53 -14.45 -7.60 -4.84
CA ILE A 53 -15.63 -7.94 -4.05
C ILE A 53 -16.89 -7.89 -4.92
N SER A 54 -17.07 -6.81 -5.69
CA SER A 54 -18.23 -6.63 -6.57
C SER A 54 -18.36 -7.78 -7.57
N ARG A 55 -17.27 -8.12 -8.27
CA ARG A 55 -17.24 -9.22 -9.25
C ARG A 55 -17.48 -10.58 -8.63
N THR A 56 -16.94 -10.81 -7.44
CA THR A 56 -17.22 -12.04 -6.69
C THR A 56 -18.71 -12.15 -6.36
N ALA A 57 -19.36 -11.05 -6.00
CA ALA A 57 -20.79 -11.02 -5.71
C ALA A 57 -21.67 -11.14 -6.96
N THR A 58 -21.21 -10.68 -8.12
CA THR A 58 -21.94 -10.73 -9.40
C THR A 58 -21.53 -11.92 -10.30
N GLU A 59 -20.70 -12.84 -9.81
CA GLU A 59 -20.16 -13.99 -10.56
C GLU A 59 -19.42 -13.59 -11.85
N GLU A 60 -18.80 -12.41 -11.83
CA GLU A 60 -17.97 -11.90 -12.91
C GLU A 60 -16.50 -12.31 -12.75
N SER A 61 -15.75 -12.27 -13.86
CA SER A 61 -14.34 -12.64 -13.86
C SER A 61 -13.49 -11.66 -13.05
N VAL A 62 -12.91 -12.12 -11.95
CA VAL A 62 -11.90 -11.39 -11.17
C VAL A 62 -10.56 -11.32 -11.91
N SER A 63 -10.23 -12.30 -12.75
CA SER A 63 -8.94 -12.36 -13.44
C SER A 63 -8.72 -11.18 -14.39
N SER A 64 -9.78 -10.61 -14.96
CA SER A 64 -9.68 -9.41 -15.80
C SER A 64 -9.30 -8.11 -15.05
N LEU A 65 -9.08 -8.17 -13.73
CA LEU A 65 -8.48 -7.07 -12.97
C LEU A 65 -6.94 -7.05 -13.04
N PHE A 66 -6.33 -8.08 -13.63
CA PHE A 66 -4.88 -8.31 -13.58
C PHE A 66 -4.23 -8.39 -14.97
N ASP A 67 -4.89 -7.84 -16.00
CA ASP A 67 -4.39 -7.71 -17.37
C ASP A 67 -3.57 -6.42 -17.59
#